data_AF-A0A1X6YYM2-F1
#
_entry.id   AF-A0A1X6YYM2-F1
#
_cell.length_a   1.000
_cell.length_b   1.000
_cell.length_c   1.000
_cell.angle_alpha   90.00
_cell.angle_beta   90.00
_cell.angle_gamma   90.00
#
_symmetry.space_group_name_H-M   'P 1'
#
loop_
_entity.id
_entity.type
_entity.pdbx_description
1 polymer ?
#
loop_
_entity_poly.entity_id
_entity_poly.type
_entity_poly.pdbx_seq_one_letter_code
_entity_poly.pdbx_strand_id
1 'polypeptide(L)'
;MNPDAMAARRALIRAYRAYLQAEDDLEHALEHAAAVMPELRQHGLRPIGSPGSRIRRLTDVRSHSVEVLDVMRDKHRRAVMRVSSSSHMTTQAPEPPKALR
;
A
#
# COMPACT_ATOMS: atom_id res chain seq x y z
N MET A 1 18.45 6.74 10.54
CA MET A 1 17.01 6.64 10.23
C MET A 1 16.33 5.83 11.33
N ASN A 2 15.22 6.30 11.90
CA ASN A 2 14.57 5.65 13.05
C ASN A 2 14.11 4.21 12.69
N PRO A 3 14.31 3.21 13.58
CA PRO A 3 13.96 1.81 13.32
C PRO A 3 12.46 1.59 13.01
N ASP A 4 11.56 2.37 13.62
CA ASP A 4 10.11 2.32 13.35
C ASP A 4 9.81 2.78 11.91
N ALA A 5 10.40 3.91 11.47
CA ALA A 5 10.24 4.40 10.11
C ALA A 5 10.82 3.42 9.06
N MET A 6 11.92 2.73 9.40
CA MET A 6 12.51 1.68 8.56
C MET A 6 11.61 0.44 8.46
N ALA A 7 11.02 -0.01 9.56
CA ALA A 7 10.07 -1.13 9.57
C ALA A 7 8.82 -0.80 8.75
N ALA A 8 8.26 0.39 8.94
CA ALA A 8 7.10 0.86 8.17
C ALA A 8 7.42 0.98 6.67
N ARG A 9 8.62 1.44 6.30
CA ARG A 9 9.07 1.48 4.89
C ARG A 9 9.16 0.08 4.29
N ARG A 10 9.72 -0.89 5.02
CA ARG A 10 9.81 -2.29 4.55
C ARG A 10 8.41 -2.90 4.37
N ALA A 11 7.49 -2.63 5.28
CA ALA A 11 6.10 -3.08 5.16
C ALA A 11 5.40 -2.47 3.93
N LEU A 12 5.59 -1.18 3.68
CA LEU A 12 5.08 -0.49 2.49
C LEU A 12 5.62 -1.14 1.20
N ILE A 13 6.92 -1.41 1.11
CA ILE A 13 7.52 -2.05 -0.06
C ILE A 13 6.95 -3.46 -0.29
N ARG A 14 6.70 -4.23 0.78
CA ARG A 14 6.07 -5.56 0.67
C ARG A 14 4.64 -5.46 0.15
N ALA A 15 3.84 -4.53 0.67
CA ALA A 15 2.48 -4.29 0.21
C ALA A 15 2.45 -3.87 -1.27
N TYR A 16 3.37 -2.98 -1.67
CA TYR A 16 3.47 -2.56 -3.06
C TYR A 16 3.80 -3.71 -4.01
N ARG A 17 4.74 -4.58 -3.62
CA ARG A 17 5.06 -5.79 -4.40
C ARG A 17 3.89 -6.76 -4.49
N ALA A 18 3.13 -6.94 -3.42
CA ALA A 18 1.94 -7.78 -3.42
C ALA A 18 0.86 -7.23 -4.35
N TYR A 19 0.67 -5.90 -4.36
CA TYR A 19 -0.23 -5.23 -5.31
C TYR A 19 0.20 -5.46 -6.77
N LEU A 20 1.48 -5.26 -7.09
CA LEU A 20 1.98 -5.49 -8.45
C LEU A 20 1.77 -6.95 -8.89
N GLN A 21 2.07 -7.91 -8.01
CA GLN A 21 1.82 -9.32 -8.31
C GLN A 21 0.33 -9.60 -8.57
N ALA A 22 -0.57 -9.02 -7.78
CA ALA A 22 -2.00 -9.22 -7.95
C ALA A 22 -2.52 -8.59 -9.26
N GLU A 23 -1.94 -7.48 -9.70
CA GLU A 23 -2.22 -6.89 -11.03
C GLU A 23 -1.75 -7.83 -12.15
N ASP A 24 -0.51 -8.29 -12.09
CA ASP A 24 0.06 -9.19 -13.10
C ASP A 24 -0.75 -10.49 -13.19
N ASP A 25 -1.11 -11.10 -12.06
CA ASP A 25 -1.89 -12.35 -12.03
C ASP A 25 -3.27 -12.16 -12.66
N LEU A 26 -3.93 -11.04 -12.39
CA LEU A 26 -5.24 -10.71 -12.96
C LEU A 26 -5.13 -10.43 -14.46
N GLU A 27 -4.12 -9.67 -14.89
CA GLU A 27 -3.87 -9.38 -16.30
C GLU A 27 -3.62 -10.67 -17.09
N HIS A 28 -2.71 -11.54 -16.62
CA HIS A 28 -2.48 -12.83 -17.26
C HIS A 28 -3.75 -13.67 -17.32
N ALA A 29 -4.59 -13.69 -16.27
CA ALA A 29 -5.83 -14.46 -16.29
C ALA A 29 -6.83 -13.91 -17.31
N LEU A 30 -6.91 -12.59 -17.48
CA LEU A 30 -7.75 -11.94 -18.49
C LEU A 30 -7.24 -12.22 -19.91
N GLU A 31 -5.93 -12.17 -20.13
CA GLU A 31 -5.31 -12.51 -21.42
C GLU A 31 -5.57 -13.97 -21.81
N HIS A 32 -5.41 -14.90 -20.86
CA HIS A 32 -5.72 -16.31 -21.09
C HIS A 32 -7.19 -16.52 -21.39
N ALA A 33 -8.10 -15.88 -20.65
CA ALA A 33 -9.53 -15.97 -20.91
C ALA A 33 -9.88 -15.41 -22.30
N ALA A 34 -9.27 -14.29 -22.69
CA ALA A 34 -9.45 -13.66 -24.00
C ALA A 34 -8.85 -14.47 -25.16
N ALA A 35 -7.86 -15.34 -24.90
CA ALA A 35 -7.33 -16.26 -25.90
C ALA A 35 -8.33 -17.39 -26.23
N VAL A 36 -9.17 -17.77 -25.27
CA VAL A 36 -10.19 -18.82 -25.42
C VAL A 36 -11.53 -18.25 -25.87
N MET A 37 -11.87 -17.04 -25.42
CA MET A 37 -13.13 -16.35 -25.73
C MET A 37 -12.83 -14.90 -26.17
N PRO A 38 -12.58 -14.69 -27.48
CA PRO A 38 -12.14 -13.40 -28.02
C PRO A 38 -13.12 -12.25 -27.78
N GLU A 39 -14.42 -12.54 -27.59
CA GLU A 39 -15.44 -11.53 -27.30
C GLU A 39 -15.16 -10.75 -26.00
N LEU A 40 -14.41 -11.35 -25.06
CA LEU A 40 -13.98 -10.68 -23.83
C LEU A 40 -13.08 -9.46 -24.06
N ARG A 41 -12.42 -9.34 -25.23
CA ARG A 41 -11.58 -8.19 -25.58
C ARG A 41 -12.38 -6.94 -25.94
N GLN A 42 -13.62 -7.11 -26.42
CA GLN A 42 -14.33 -6.04 -27.14
C GLN A 42 -14.99 -5.01 -26.21
N HIS A 43 -15.20 -5.33 -24.94
CA HIS A 43 -16.09 -4.52 -24.10
C HIS A 43 -15.44 -3.37 -23.32
N GLY A 44 -14.13 -3.16 -23.36
CA GLY A 44 -13.43 -2.02 -22.72
C GLY A 44 -13.55 -1.93 -21.18
N LEU A 45 -14.51 -2.64 -20.59
CA LEU A 45 -14.71 -2.88 -19.18
C LEU A 45 -13.96 -4.15 -18.82
N ARG A 46 -12.99 -4.06 -17.91
CA ARG A 46 -12.33 -5.26 -17.36
C ARG A 46 -13.41 -6.12 -16.70
N PRO A 47 -13.67 -7.34 -17.18
CA PRO A 47 -14.69 -8.19 -16.58
C PRO A 47 -14.23 -8.59 -15.19
N ILE A 48 -15.03 -8.26 -14.16
CA ILE A 48 -14.84 -8.69 -12.76
C ILE A 48 -14.95 -10.21 -12.63
N GLY A 49 -15.44 -10.90 -13.68
CA GLY A 49 -15.71 -12.34 -13.68
C GLY A 49 -17.01 -12.70 -12.96
N SER A 50 -17.50 -13.91 -13.22
CA SER A 50 -18.68 -14.45 -12.53
C SER A 50 -18.36 -14.84 -11.08
N PRO A 51 -19.34 -14.86 -10.17
CA PRO A 51 -19.15 -15.35 -8.80
C PRO A 51 -18.48 -16.73 -8.78
N GLY A 52 -17.50 -16.93 -7.91
CA GLY A 52 -16.73 -18.18 -7.79
C GLY A 52 -15.67 -18.42 -8.87
N SER A 53 -15.63 -17.62 -9.94
CA SER A 53 -14.62 -17.75 -10.98
C SER A 53 -13.21 -17.40 -10.49
N ARG A 54 -12.19 -17.90 -11.21
CA ARG A 54 -10.79 -17.51 -10.95
C ARG A 54 -10.58 -16.00 -11.13
N ILE A 55 -11.17 -15.39 -12.17
CA ILE A 55 -11.08 -13.95 -12.44
C ILE A 55 -11.67 -13.14 -11.27
N ARG A 56 -12.81 -13.57 -10.73
CA ARG A 56 -13.42 -12.92 -9.57
C ARG A 56 -12.51 -12.96 -8.36
N ARG A 57 -11.96 -14.13 -8.03
CA ARG A 57 -11.00 -14.27 -6.93
C ARG A 57 -9.77 -13.37 -7.10
N LEU A 58 -9.21 -13.29 -8.31
CA LEU A 58 -8.06 -12.42 -8.60
C LEU A 58 -8.43 -10.93 -8.50
N THR A 59 -9.64 -10.55 -8.89
CA THR A 59 -10.15 -9.18 -8.72
C THR A 59 -10.30 -8.83 -7.24
N ASP A 60 -10.81 -9.76 -6.43
CA ASP A 60 -10.94 -9.57 -4.99
C ASP A 60 -9.55 -9.46 -4.32
N VAL A 61 -8.58 -10.30 -4.72
CA VAL A 61 -7.18 -10.24 -4.25
C VAL A 61 -6.51 -8.92 -4.63
N ARG A 62 -6.69 -8.45 -5.86
CA ARG A 62 -6.21 -7.14 -6.33
C ARG A 62 -6.79 -6.01 -5.49
N SER A 63 -8.11 -6.01 -5.27
CA SER A 63 -8.81 -5.00 -4.47
C SER A 63 -8.29 -4.97 -3.03
N HIS A 64 -8.17 -6.14 -2.41
CA HIS A 64 -7.60 -6.25 -1.08
C HIS A 64 -6.14 -5.75 -1.00
N SER A 65 -5.34 -6.04 -2.03
CA SER A 65 -3.94 -5.59 -2.09
C SER A 65 -3.81 -4.06 -2.18
N VAL A 66 -4.75 -3.40 -2.87
CA VAL A 66 -4.84 -1.93 -2.90
C VAL A 66 -5.15 -1.38 -1.52
N GLU A 67 -6.14 -1.93 -0.82
CA GLU A 67 -6.49 -1.52 0.55
C GLU A 67 -5.30 -1.64 1.51
N VAL A 68 -4.58 -2.77 1.44
CA VAL A 68 -3.38 -3.00 2.26
C VAL A 68 -2.27 -2.00 1.91
N LEU A 69 -2.06 -1.70 0.63
CA LEU A 69 -1.08 -0.72 0.18
C LEU A 69 -1.40 0.68 0.75
N ASP A 70 -2.65 1.11 0.69
CA ASP A 70 -3.09 2.40 1.24
C ASP A 70 -2.87 2.47 2.75
N VAL A 71 -3.22 1.42 3.49
CA VAL A 71 -2.97 1.35 4.94
C VAL A 71 -1.48 1.44 5.25
N MET A 72 -0.62 0.75 4.49
CA MET A 72 0.83 0.80 4.73
C MET A 72 1.45 2.14 4.35
N ARG A 73 0.91 2.83 3.34
CA ARG A 73 1.32 4.18 2.97
C ARG A 73 1.05 5.15 4.13
N ASP A 74 -0.13 5.07 4.72
CA ASP A 74 -0.51 5.88 5.87
C ASP A 74 0.34 5.58 7.11
N LYS A 75 0.60 4.30 7.40
CA LYS A 75 1.48 3.90 8.50
C LYS A 75 2.89 4.44 8.32
N HIS A 76 3.44 4.35 7.12
CA HIS A 76 4.76 4.92 6.82
C HIS A 76 4.78 6.44 6.99
N ARG A 77 3.78 7.14 6.48
CA ARG A 77 3.64 8.60 6.64
C ARG A 77 3.61 8.99 8.13
N ARG A 78 2.81 8.32 8.95
CA ARG A 78 2.74 8.57 10.40
C ARG A 78 4.07 8.30 11.10
N ALA A 79 4.78 7.23 10.72
CA ALA A 79 6.10 6.93 11.29
C ALA A 79 7.13 8.03 10.96
N VAL A 80 7.13 8.54 9.73
CA VAL A 80 8.01 9.66 9.33
C VAL A 80 7.69 10.93 10.14
N MET A 81 6.40 11.27 10.28
CA MET A 81 5.97 12.45 11.04
C MET A 81 6.41 12.38 12.52
N ARG A 82 6.30 11.21 13.16
CA ARG A 82 6.76 11.02 14.54
C ARG A 82 8.25 11.32 14.70
N VAL A 83 9.08 10.86 13.77
CA VAL A 83 10.54 11.09 13.79
C VAL A 83 10.87 12.58 13.68
N SER A 84 10.17 13.30 12.81
CA SER A 84 10.34 14.76 12.69
C SER A 84 9.90 15.51 13.95
N SER A 85 8.78 15.10 14.58
CA SER A 85 8.28 15.72 15.81
C SER A 85 9.18 15.45 17.02
N SER A 86 9.71 14.23 17.18
CA SER A 86 10.65 13.90 18.25
C SER A 86 11.97 14.67 18.12
N SER A 87 12.43 14.95 16.90
CA SER A 87 13.66 15.74 16.69
C SER A 87 13.51 17.22 17.08
N HIS A 88 12.29 17.76 17.12
CA HIS A 88 12.04 19.13 17.58
C HIS A 88 11.98 19.25 19.12
N MET A 89 11.55 18.21 19.85
CA MET A 89 11.49 18.27 21.32
C MET A 89 12.86 18.13 22.00
N THR A 90 13.87 17.56 21.35
CA THR A 90 15.21 17.37 21.97
C THR A 90 16.08 18.63 21.96
N THR A 91 15.70 19.67 21.21
CA THR A 91 16.48 20.91 21.07
C THR A 91 16.05 22.02 22.04
N GLN A 92 14.93 21.85 22.76
CA GLN A 92 14.47 22.79 23.78
C GLN A 92 14.88 22.29 25.17
N ALA A 93 16.15 22.51 25.54
CA ALA A 93 16.55 22.42 26.95
C ALA A 93 15.78 23.51 27.73
N PRO A 94 15.15 23.20 28.89
CA PRO A 94 14.52 24.23 29.70
C PRO A 94 15.61 25.14 30.28
N GLU A 95 15.61 26.42 29.91
CA GLU A 95 16.42 27.41 30.62
C GLU A 95 16.04 27.39 32.12
N PRO A 96 17.03 27.38 33.04
CA PRO A 96 16.73 27.46 34.45
C PRO A 96 16.05 28.81 34.74
N PRO A 97 15.06 28.84 35.65
CA PRO A 97 14.33 30.07 35.95
C PRO A 97 15.31 31.13 36.46
N LYS A 98 15.40 32.25 35.74
CA LYS A 98 16.12 33.44 36.19
C LYS A 98 15.53 33.89 37.52
N ALA A 99 16.29 33.74 38.59
CA ALA A 99 15.93 34.27 39.89
C ALA A 99 15.75 35.79 39.80
N LEU A 100 14.57 36.25 40.20
CA LEU A 100 14.24 37.67 40.36
C LEU A 100 15.22 38.32 41.34
N ARG A 101 15.81 39.44 40.95
CA ARG A 101 16.49 40.40 41.83
C ARG A 101 15.83 41.76 41.64
#